data_AF-A0A2P2HXJ1-F1
#
_entry.id   AF-A0A2P2HXJ1-F1
#
_cell.length_a   1.000
_cell.length_b   1.000
_cell.length_c   1.000
_cell.angle_alpha   90.00
_cell.angle_beta   90.00
_cell.angle_gamma   90.00
#
_symmetry.space_group_name_H-M   'P 1'
#
loop_
_entity.id
_entity.type
_entity.pdbx_description
1 polymer ?
#
loop_
_entity_poly.entity_id
_entity_poly.type
_entity_poly.pdbx_seq_one_letter_code
_entity_poly.pdbx_strand_id
1 'polypeptide(L)'
;AKSITPFYGKTGLNAGLILMNLTRTRQFPDGGWLEVNLRAYDRYETEIALADQDILNIVFSQYPEKMYELGCEWNYRPWQCKLGQNYCPITDNEGTSLIHGNTRAFVTDKEPKFKAVFDSWMDYELTTPIRSLYHVIEVNMAKANIQGLNLECGTLANIDDILVKQLKRYLDIYD
;
A
#
# COMPACT_ATOMS: atom_id res chain seq x y z
N ALA A 1 3.42 4.76 17.69
CA ALA A 1 4.56 4.66 18.63
C ALA A 1 5.84 4.81 17.81
N LYS A 2 6.88 5.44 18.36
CA LYS A 2 8.21 5.44 17.73
C LYS A 2 8.75 4.02 17.82
N SER A 3 9.24 3.46 16.71
CA SER A 3 9.90 2.15 16.77
C SER A 3 11.08 2.20 17.74
N ILE A 4 11.21 1.18 18.56
CA ILE A 4 12.34 1.02 19.49
C ILE A 4 13.50 0.32 18.77
N THR A 5 13.17 -0.52 17.77
CA THR A 5 14.14 -1.22 16.93
C THR A 5 14.74 -0.29 15.86
N PRO A 6 15.96 -0.59 15.37
CA PRO A 6 16.52 0.07 14.19
C PRO A 6 15.58 -0.02 12.99
N PHE A 7 15.53 1.03 12.18
CA PHE A 7 14.71 1.05 10.97
C PHE A 7 15.48 1.60 9.77
N TYR A 8 15.06 1.18 8.60
CA TYR A 8 15.70 1.54 7.35
C TYR A 8 15.25 2.93 6.87
N GLY A 9 16.18 3.69 6.31
CA GLY A 9 15.91 5.02 5.75
C GLY A 9 15.46 6.04 6.80
N LYS A 10 14.58 6.97 6.39
CA LYS A 10 14.09 8.07 7.26
C LYS A 10 12.83 7.73 8.03
N THR A 11 11.99 6.85 7.50
CA THR A 11 10.63 6.59 8.00
C THR A 11 10.35 5.12 8.25
N GLY A 12 11.29 4.22 7.93
CA GLY A 12 11.07 2.78 7.95
C GLY A 12 10.35 2.27 6.70
N LEU A 13 10.49 0.96 6.46
CA LEU A 13 9.79 0.20 5.44
C LEU A 13 8.40 -0.22 5.92
N ASN A 14 7.49 -0.40 4.97
CA ASN A 14 6.23 -1.12 5.19
C ASN A 14 6.29 -2.47 4.49
N ALA A 15 5.85 -3.53 5.18
CA ALA A 15 5.90 -4.90 4.66
C ALA A 15 4.78 -5.27 3.68
N GLY A 16 3.84 -4.34 3.39
CA GLY A 16 2.63 -4.64 2.61
C GLY A 16 2.86 -5.07 1.16
N LEU A 17 3.96 -4.62 0.55
CA LEU A 17 4.39 -5.06 -0.78
C LEU A 17 5.91 -5.15 -0.80
N ILE A 18 6.44 -6.36 -1.00
CA ILE A 18 7.87 -6.61 -1.19
C ILE A 18 8.05 -7.51 -2.41
N LEU A 19 8.85 -7.05 -3.37
CA LEU A 19 9.31 -7.88 -4.49
C LEU A 19 10.66 -8.50 -4.14
N MET A 20 10.73 -9.83 -4.11
CA MET A 20 11.94 -10.56 -3.70
C MET A 20 12.65 -11.18 -4.90
N ASN A 21 13.91 -10.78 -5.13
CA ASN A 21 14.80 -11.51 -6.03
C ASN A 21 15.37 -12.74 -5.29
N LEU A 22 14.74 -13.89 -5.48
CA LEU A 22 15.07 -15.11 -4.73
C LEU A 22 16.52 -15.58 -4.92
N THR A 23 17.14 -15.31 -6.06
CA THR A 23 18.57 -15.64 -6.28
C THR A 23 19.46 -14.79 -5.37
N ARG A 24 19.21 -13.48 -5.30
CA ARG A 24 19.95 -12.57 -4.41
C ARG A 24 19.64 -12.85 -2.95
N THR A 25 18.40 -13.18 -2.60
CA THR A 25 17.98 -13.54 -1.23
C THR A 25 18.71 -14.79 -0.72
N ARG A 26 18.93 -15.81 -1.56
CA ARG A 26 19.72 -17.00 -1.16
C ARG A 26 21.21 -16.68 -0.93
N GLN A 27 21.73 -15.66 -1.61
CA GLN A 27 23.12 -15.20 -1.49
C GLN A 27 23.25 -13.97 -0.58
N PHE A 28 22.25 -13.73 0.28
CA PHE A 28 22.30 -12.60 1.20
C PHE A 28 23.51 -12.74 2.13
N PRO A 29 24.19 -11.65 2.53
CA PRO A 29 25.35 -11.71 3.41
C PRO A 29 25.11 -12.46 4.72
N ASP A 30 26.20 -12.80 5.40
CA ASP A 30 26.22 -13.36 6.76
C ASP A 30 25.35 -14.62 6.97
N GLY A 31 25.55 -15.61 6.10
CA GLY A 31 24.89 -16.91 6.20
C GLY A 31 23.55 -17.00 5.45
N GLY A 32 23.12 -15.93 4.78
CA GLY A 32 21.91 -15.91 3.97
C GLY A 32 20.72 -15.24 4.65
N TRP A 33 19.63 -15.13 3.90
CA TRP A 33 18.43 -14.41 4.35
C TRP A 33 17.89 -14.94 5.68
N LEU A 34 17.80 -16.28 5.82
CA LEU A 34 17.27 -16.91 7.03
C LEU A 34 18.11 -16.54 8.26
N GLU A 35 19.44 -16.70 8.19
CA GLU A 35 20.35 -16.44 9.31
C GLU A 35 20.33 -14.97 9.75
N VAL A 36 20.26 -14.04 8.80
CA VAL A 36 20.14 -12.61 9.11
C VAL A 36 18.81 -12.28 9.78
N ASN A 37 17.71 -12.91 9.35
CA ASN A 37 16.40 -12.73 9.99
C ASN A 37 16.37 -13.30 11.40
N LEU A 38 16.93 -14.51 11.61
CA LEU A 38 17.01 -15.13 12.93
C LEU A 38 17.85 -14.28 13.89
N ARG A 39 19.02 -13.79 13.47
CA ARG A 39 19.84 -12.90 14.30
C ARG A 39 19.13 -11.58 14.64
N ALA A 40 18.34 -11.03 13.72
CA ALA A 40 17.51 -9.85 14.00
C ALA A 40 16.44 -10.16 15.04
N TYR A 41 15.76 -11.30 14.91
CA TYR A 41 14.77 -11.76 15.88
C TYR A 41 15.39 -11.99 17.26
N ASP A 42 16.43 -12.82 17.37
CA ASP A 42 17.07 -13.17 18.65
C ASP A 42 17.57 -11.96 19.43
N ARG A 43 17.98 -10.90 18.71
CA ARG A 43 18.47 -9.67 19.31
C ARG A 43 17.37 -8.73 19.79
N TYR A 44 16.23 -8.71 19.10
CA TYR A 44 15.19 -7.69 19.27
C TYR A 44 13.82 -8.29 19.63
N GLU A 45 13.72 -9.58 19.97
CA GLU A 45 12.44 -10.29 20.16
C GLU A 45 11.50 -9.63 21.17
N THR A 46 12.04 -8.98 22.20
CA THR A 46 11.25 -8.27 23.23
C THR A 46 10.79 -6.87 22.80
N GLU A 47 11.37 -6.33 21.72
CA GLU A 47 11.14 -4.98 21.20
C GLU A 47 10.38 -4.98 19.87
N ILE A 48 10.35 -6.12 19.18
CA ILE A 48 9.58 -6.34 17.95
C ILE A 48 8.08 -6.26 18.27
N ALA A 49 7.38 -5.35 17.59
CA ALA A 49 5.94 -5.18 17.70
C ALA A 49 5.19 -5.76 16.50
N LEU A 50 5.78 -5.66 15.31
CA LEU A 50 5.25 -6.16 14.03
C LEU A 50 6.33 -6.99 13.35
N ALA A 51 6.36 -8.31 13.62
CA ALA A 51 7.49 -9.16 13.28
C ALA A 51 7.94 -9.08 11.81
N ASP A 52 7.00 -9.14 10.86
CA ASP A 52 7.29 -9.02 9.44
C ASP A 52 7.92 -7.67 9.08
N GLN A 53 7.33 -6.57 9.52
CA GLN A 53 7.81 -5.22 9.19
C GLN A 53 9.05 -4.80 9.96
N ASP A 54 9.13 -5.13 11.25
CA ASP A 54 10.24 -4.72 12.11
C ASP A 54 11.49 -5.51 11.77
N ILE A 55 11.39 -6.81 11.47
CA ILE A 55 12.55 -7.59 11.02
C ILE A 55 13.11 -7.05 9.71
N LEU A 56 12.25 -6.74 8.72
CA LEU A 56 12.70 -6.09 7.47
C LEU A 56 13.43 -4.77 7.75
N ASN A 57 12.87 -3.95 8.64
CA ASN A 57 13.46 -2.68 9.03
C ASN A 57 14.81 -2.82 9.72
N ILE A 58 14.93 -3.75 10.67
CA ILE A 58 16.18 -4.05 11.38
C ILE A 58 17.24 -4.52 10.38
N VAL A 59 16.90 -5.52 9.56
CA VAL A 59 17.83 -6.11 8.58
C VAL A 59 18.31 -5.05 7.60
N PHE A 60 17.41 -4.33 6.94
CA PHE A 60 17.83 -3.36 5.92
C PHE A 60 18.46 -2.10 6.52
N SER A 61 18.25 -1.78 7.80
CA SER A 61 19.05 -0.73 8.46
C SER A 61 20.55 -1.07 8.49
N GLN A 62 20.91 -2.37 8.46
CA GLN A 62 22.28 -2.85 8.45
C GLN A 62 22.81 -3.10 7.03
N TYR A 63 21.93 -3.45 6.08
CA TYR A 63 22.28 -3.70 4.68
C TYR A 63 21.46 -2.81 3.73
N PRO A 64 21.57 -1.47 3.83
CA PRO A 64 20.73 -0.56 3.07
C PRO A 64 20.87 -0.72 1.55
N GLU A 65 22.05 -1.15 1.07
CA GLU A 65 22.33 -1.40 -0.34
C GLU A 65 21.64 -2.64 -0.92
N LYS A 66 21.03 -3.47 -0.07
CA LYS A 66 20.27 -4.66 -0.47
C LYS A 66 18.79 -4.38 -0.67
N MET A 67 18.33 -3.15 -0.41
CA MET A 67 16.94 -2.74 -0.61
C MET A 67 16.81 -1.77 -1.77
N TYR A 68 15.76 -1.92 -2.56
CA TYR A 68 15.33 -0.94 -3.56
C TYR A 68 13.92 -0.47 -3.20
N GLU A 69 13.77 0.82 -2.92
CA GLU A 69 12.49 1.41 -2.53
C GLU A 69 11.62 1.68 -3.77
N LEU A 70 10.40 1.14 -3.75
CA LEU A 70 9.36 1.51 -4.70
C LEU A 70 8.73 2.85 -4.31
N GLY A 71 8.17 3.55 -5.29
CA GLY A 71 7.40 4.77 -5.06
C GLY A 71 6.14 4.52 -4.22
N CYS A 72 5.61 5.59 -3.62
CA CYS A 72 4.47 5.51 -2.70
C CYS A 72 3.15 5.08 -3.39
N GLU A 73 3.07 5.23 -4.72
CA GLU A 73 1.96 4.79 -5.57
C GLU A 73 1.77 3.27 -5.59
N TRP A 74 2.80 2.51 -5.22
CA TRP A 74 2.76 1.03 -5.13
C TRP A 74 2.26 0.51 -3.78
N ASN A 75 1.98 1.40 -2.82
CA ASN A 75 1.47 1.02 -1.50
C ASN A 75 0.59 2.14 -0.93
N TYR A 76 -0.36 2.59 -1.75
CA TYR A 76 -1.24 3.69 -1.37
C TYR A 76 -2.28 3.20 -0.38
N ARG A 77 -2.27 3.79 0.81
CA ARG A 77 -3.16 3.45 1.93
C ARG A 77 -3.79 4.72 2.49
N PRO A 78 -4.80 4.65 3.38
CA PRO A 78 -5.44 5.83 3.96
C PRO A 78 -4.49 6.89 4.53
N TRP A 79 -3.33 6.47 5.03
CA TRP A 79 -2.30 7.41 5.49
C TRP A 79 -1.87 8.42 4.41
N GLN A 80 -1.81 8.01 3.13
CA GLN A 80 -1.38 8.88 2.03
C GLN A 80 -2.39 9.98 1.69
N CYS A 81 -3.64 9.89 2.14
CA CYS A 81 -4.67 10.90 1.93
C CYS A 81 -5.26 11.42 3.25
N LYS A 82 -4.55 11.19 4.36
CA LYS A 82 -5.03 11.51 5.70
C LYS A 82 -5.30 13.02 5.84
N LEU A 83 -6.38 13.37 6.54
CA LEU A 83 -6.81 14.76 6.75
C LEU A 83 -7.07 15.52 5.43
N GLY A 84 -7.43 14.82 4.35
CA GLY A 84 -7.65 15.42 3.03
C GLY A 84 -6.37 15.94 2.35
N GLN A 85 -5.20 15.52 2.80
CA GLN A 85 -3.91 15.93 2.23
C GLN A 85 -3.26 14.77 1.48
N ASN A 86 -2.76 15.03 0.26
CA ASN A 86 -1.99 14.03 -0.48
C ASN A 86 -0.52 14.01 -0.02
N TYR A 87 -0.14 12.96 0.71
CA TYR A 87 1.23 12.65 1.12
C TYR A 87 1.99 11.77 0.11
N CYS A 88 1.42 11.52 -1.07
CA CYS A 88 2.05 10.84 -2.19
C CYS A 88 1.85 11.65 -3.49
N PRO A 89 2.54 12.80 -3.67
CA PRO A 89 2.21 13.76 -4.73
C PRO A 89 2.28 13.23 -6.16
N ILE A 90 3.05 12.17 -6.41
CA ILE A 90 3.12 11.52 -7.74
C ILE A 90 1.74 11.02 -8.21
N THR A 91 0.85 10.65 -7.29
CA THR A 91 -0.49 10.14 -7.61
C THR A 91 -1.41 11.21 -8.17
N ASP A 92 -1.13 12.50 -7.96
CA ASP A 92 -1.90 13.58 -8.61
C ASP A 92 -1.80 13.48 -10.13
N ASN A 93 -0.67 13.02 -10.65
CA ASN A 93 -0.42 12.90 -12.09
C ASN A 93 -0.57 11.46 -12.59
N GLU A 94 -0.08 10.49 -11.81
CA GLU A 94 0.02 9.09 -12.25
C GLU A 94 -1.14 8.23 -11.74
N GLY A 95 -1.78 8.62 -10.65
CA GLY A 95 -2.69 7.77 -9.91
C GLY A 95 -1.96 6.69 -9.09
N THR A 96 -2.73 5.87 -8.41
CA THR A 96 -2.24 4.76 -7.61
C THR A 96 -2.06 3.50 -8.48
N SER A 97 -0.93 2.81 -8.29
CA SER A 97 -0.66 1.50 -8.92
C SER A 97 -1.18 0.34 -8.10
N LEU A 98 -1.12 0.43 -6.75
CA LEU A 98 -1.67 -0.57 -5.84
C LEU A 98 -2.28 0.10 -4.60
N ILE A 99 -3.53 -0.28 -4.31
CA ILE A 99 -4.27 0.17 -3.12
C ILE A 99 -4.13 -0.89 -2.02
N HIS A 100 -3.68 -0.47 -0.84
CA HIS A 100 -3.51 -1.34 0.32
C HIS A 100 -4.60 -1.07 1.36
N GLY A 101 -5.45 -2.07 1.59
CA GLY A 101 -6.53 -2.06 2.58
C GLY A 101 -6.09 -2.16 4.05
N ASN A 102 -4.96 -1.56 4.41
CA ASN A 102 -4.43 -1.65 5.78
C ASN A 102 -5.43 -1.07 6.79
N THR A 103 -5.29 -1.44 8.07
CA THR A 103 -6.18 -0.93 9.15
C THR A 103 -7.68 -1.12 8.89
N ARG A 104 -8.04 -2.17 8.12
CA ARG A 104 -9.41 -2.52 7.74
C ARG A 104 -10.09 -1.54 6.77
N ALA A 105 -9.32 -0.80 5.97
CA ALA A 105 -9.87 0.19 5.03
C ALA A 105 -10.85 -0.39 3.99
N PHE A 106 -10.70 -1.68 3.65
CA PHE A 106 -11.60 -2.36 2.70
C PHE A 106 -12.88 -2.91 3.31
N VAL A 107 -12.91 -3.11 4.63
CA VAL A 107 -13.97 -3.90 5.29
C VAL A 107 -14.69 -3.13 6.40
N THR A 108 -14.41 -1.84 6.52
CA THR A 108 -15.10 -0.94 7.45
C THR A 108 -15.53 0.32 6.72
N ASP A 109 -16.52 1.02 7.26
CA ASP A 109 -17.04 2.26 6.66
C ASP A 109 -16.17 3.50 6.96
N LYS A 110 -14.95 3.29 7.48
CA LYS A 110 -13.99 4.38 7.75
C LYS A 110 -13.43 5.00 6.48
N GLU A 111 -13.25 4.18 5.44
CA GLU A 111 -12.67 4.58 4.16
C GLU A 111 -13.58 4.15 3.01
N PRO A 112 -14.76 4.78 2.88
CA PRO A 112 -15.83 4.26 2.03
C PRO A 112 -15.46 4.25 0.54
N LYS A 113 -14.53 5.13 0.12
CA LYS A 113 -13.97 5.13 -1.25
C LYS A 113 -13.05 3.93 -1.50
N PHE A 114 -12.15 3.61 -0.57
CA PHE A 114 -11.29 2.43 -0.66
C PHE A 114 -12.13 1.15 -0.67
N LYS A 115 -13.12 1.09 0.22
CA LYS A 115 -14.09 0.00 0.26
C LYS A 115 -14.88 -0.13 -1.04
N ALA A 116 -15.37 0.97 -1.62
CA ALA A 116 -16.09 0.93 -2.89
C ALA A 116 -15.25 0.36 -4.04
N VAL A 117 -13.96 0.73 -4.13
CA VAL A 117 -13.04 0.13 -5.11
C VAL A 117 -12.87 -1.37 -4.85
N PHE A 118 -12.58 -1.75 -3.61
CA PHE A 118 -12.38 -3.14 -3.22
C PHE A 118 -13.61 -4.02 -3.50
N ASP A 119 -14.79 -3.61 -3.04
CA ASP A 119 -16.04 -4.36 -3.22
C ASP A 119 -16.36 -4.54 -4.71
N SER A 120 -16.13 -3.50 -5.54
CA SER A 120 -16.34 -3.60 -6.98
C SER A 120 -15.40 -4.62 -7.64
N TRP A 121 -14.16 -4.72 -7.20
CA TRP A 121 -13.23 -5.77 -7.65
C TRP A 121 -13.60 -7.16 -7.14
N MET A 122 -14.12 -7.26 -5.91
CA MET A 122 -14.56 -8.53 -5.32
C MET A 122 -15.79 -9.10 -6.03
N ASP A 123 -16.70 -8.23 -6.45
CA ASP A 123 -17.92 -8.62 -7.17
C ASP A 123 -17.70 -8.74 -8.69
N TYR A 124 -16.49 -8.47 -9.17
CA TYR A 124 -16.18 -8.49 -10.60
C TYR A 124 -16.05 -9.91 -11.15
N GLU A 125 -16.85 -10.22 -12.16
CA GLU A 125 -16.68 -11.42 -12.96
C GLU A 125 -15.63 -11.20 -14.05
N LEU A 126 -14.54 -11.98 -14.02
CA LEU A 126 -13.42 -11.85 -14.99
C LEU A 126 -13.83 -12.03 -16.46
N THR A 127 -15.00 -12.62 -16.72
CA THR A 127 -15.60 -12.79 -18.05
C THR A 127 -16.28 -11.53 -18.58
N THR A 128 -16.59 -10.56 -17.71
CA THR A 128 -17.16 -9.27 -18.12
C THR A 128 -16.07 -8.34 -18.62
N PRO A 129 -16.37 -7.37 -19.50
CA PRO A 129 -15.38 -6.39 -19.94
C PRO A 129 -14.89 -5.53 -18.77
N ILE A 130 -13.60 -5.25 -18.73
CA ILE A 130 -12.97 -4.45 -17.66
C ILE A 130 -13.53 -3.01 -17.59
N ARG A 131 -14.03 -2.47 -18.71
CA ARG A 131 -14.74 -1.18 -18.73
C ARG A 131 -16.03 -1.18 -17.92
N SER A 132 -16.72 -2.32 -17.84
CA SER A 132 -17.89 -2.48 -16.98
C SER A 132 -17.49 -2.38 -15.50
N LEU A 133 -16.37 -2.98 -15.11
CA LEU A 133 -15.82 -2.80 -13.75
C LEU A 133 -15.52 -1.34 -13.44
N TYR A 134 -14.82 -0.64 -14.34
CA TYR A 134 -14.50 0.78 -14.14
C TYR A 134 -15.76 1.62 -13.92
N HIS A 135 -16.82 1.40 -14.72
CA HIS A 135 -18.09 2.09 -14.54
C HIS A 135 -18.75 1.78 -13.18
N VAL A 136 -18.73 0.51 -12.75
CA VAL A 136 -19.24 0.12 -11.42
C VAL A 136 -18.46 0.80 -10.29
N ILE A 137 -17.13 0.86 -10.42
CA ILE A 137 -16.27 1.56 -9.45
C ILE A 137 -16.65 3.05 -9.37
N GLU A 138 -16.78 3.75 -10.51
CA GLU A 138 -17.18 5.16 -10.52
C GLU A 138 -18.53 5.39 -9.83
N VAL A 139 -19.54 4.56 -10.13
CA VAL A 139 -20.87 4.66 -9.52
C VAL A 139 -20.81 4.41 -8.01
N ASN A 140 -20.08 3.39 -7.57
CA ASN A 140 -19.97 3.03 -6.16
C ASN A 140 -19.18 4.08 -5.36
N MET A 141 -18.09 4.61 -5.93
CA MET A 141 -17.36 5.72 -5.32
C MET A 141 -18.25 6.96 -5.22
N ALA A 142 -19.01 7.33 -6.25
CA ALA A 142 -19.91 8.50 -6.18
C ALA A 142 -20.93 8.37 -5.04
N LYS A 143 -21.48 7.17 -4.79
CA LYS A 143 -22.40 6.89 -3.67
C LYS A 143 -21.72 7.00 -2.30
N ALA A 144 -20.45 6.58 -2.20
CA ALA A 144 -19.67 6.63 -0.96
C ALA A 144 -19.49 8.06 -0.40
N ASN A 145 -19.67 9.11 -1.21
CA ASN A 145 -19.60 10.51 -0.76
C ASN A 145 -20.77 10.98 0.13
N ILE A 146 -21.82 10.16 0.32
CA ILE A 146 -23.12 10.63 0.86
C ILE A 146 -23.28 10.38 2.37
N GLN A 147 -22.38 9.65 3.04
CA GLN A 147 -22.60 9.20 4.42
C GLN A 147 -22.12 10.15 5.54
N GLY A 148 -22.15 11.48 5.33
CA GLY A 148 -22.12 12.47 6.43
C GLY A 148 -20.95 12.42 7.43
N LEU A 149 -19.91 11.62 7.15
CA LEU A 149 -18.73 11.42 7.99
C LEU A 149 -17.52 11.95 7.21
N ASN A 150 -17.23 13.23 7.41
CA ASN A 150 -16.03 13.89 6.92
C ASN A 150 -14.82 13.44 7.74
N LEU A 151 -14.31 12.23 7.52
CA LEU A 151 -13.02 11.85 8.09
C LEU A 151 -12.14 11.19 7.02
N GLU A 152 -10.86 11.58 7.06
CA GLU A 152 -9.75 11.00 6.31
C GLU A 152 -9.69 11.33 4.81
N CYS A 153 -9.69 10.33 3.93
CA CYS A 153 -9.36 10.50 2.51
C CYS A 153 -10.50 11.06 1.66
N GLY A 154 -11.76 10.93 2.11
CA GLY A 154 -12.93 11.40 1.36
C GLY A 154 -12.98 12.92 1.18
N THR A 155 -12.20 13.69 1.93
CA THR A 155 -12.11 15.16 1.80
C THR A 155 -11.03 15.61 0.81
N LEU A 156 -10.19 14.69 0.31
CA LEU A 156 -9.21 14.99 -0.74
C LEU A 156 -9.95 15.10 -2.09
N ALA A 157 -9.99 16.30 -2.67
CA ALA A 157 -10.86 16.63 -3.80
C ALA A 157 -10.70 15.71 -5.02
N ASN A 158 -9.48 15.24 -5.29
CA ASN A 158 -9.13 14.36 -6.40
C ASN A 158 -8.96 12.89 -6.00
N ILE A 159 -9.52 12.45 -4.87
CA ILE A 159 -9.35 11.07 -4.38
C ILE A 159 -9.84 10.02 -5.38
N ASP A 160 -10.99 10.26 -6.02
CA ASP A 160 -11.55 9.33 -7.01
C ASP A 160 -10.56 9.15 -8.17
N ASP A 161 -10.05 10.26 -8.72
CA ASP A 161 -9.02 10.23 -9.76
C ASP A 161 -7.76 9.48 -9.28
N ILE A 162 -7.26 9.77 -8.08
CA ILE A 162 -6.07 9.11 -7.54
C ILE A 162 -6.25 7.58 -7.50
N LEU A 163 -7.40 7.09 -7.04
CA LEU A 163 -7.62 5.66 -6.85
C LEU A 163 -7.76 4.88 -8.16
N VAL A 164 -8.28 5.47 -9.24
CA VAL A 164 -8.60 4.73 -10.48
C VAL A 164 -7.93 5.25 -11.75
N LYS A 165 -7.10 6.30 -11.68
CA LYS A 165 -6.48 6.91 -12.88
C LYS A 165 -5.63 5.94 -13.70
N GLN A 166 -4.92 5.00 -13.08
CA GLN A 166 -4.17 3.99 -13.84
C GLN A 166 -5.10 3.04 -14.62
N LEU A 167 -6.21 2.63 -14.01
CA LEU A 167 -7.22 1.80 -14.70
C LEU A 167 -7.86 2.58 -15.85
N LYS A 168 -8.25 3.84 -15.62
CA LYS A 168 -8.77 4.72 -16.67
C LYS A 168 -7.80 4.84 -17.84
N ARG A 169 -6.52 5.12 -17.56
CA ARG A 169 -5.46 5.23 -18.57
C ARG A 169 -5.29 3.94 -19.37
N TYR A 170 -5.38 2.78 -18.72
CA TYR A 170 -5.35 1.49 -19.42
C TYR A 170 -6.52 1.38 -20.41
N LEU A 171 -7.73 1.72 -19.98
CA LEU A 171 -8.93 1.68 -20.82
C LEU A 171 -8.93 2.69 -21.97
N ASP A 172 -8.24 3.82 -21.82
CA ASP A 172 -8.11 4.82 -22.89
C ASP A 172 -7.13 4.37 -24.00
N ILE A 173 -6.21 3.44 -23.68
CA ILE A 173 -5.17 2.98 -24.61
C ILE A 173 -5.54 1.63 -25.24
N TYR A 174 -6.12 0.72 -24.47
CA TYR A 174 -6.16 -0.71 -24.82
C TYR A 174 -7.56 -1.31 -24.95
N ASP A 175 -8.62 -0.58 -24.56
CA ASP A 175 -10.01 -1.05 -24.59
C ASP A 175 -10.92 -0.04 -25.31
#